data_AF-A0A3M1HK95-F1
#
_entry.id   AF-A0A3M1HK95-F1
#
_cell.length_a   1.000
_cell.length_b   1.000
_cell.length_c   1.000
_cell.angle_alpha   90.00
_cell.angle_beta   90.00
_cell.angle_gamma   90.00
#
_symmetry.space_group_name_H-M   'P 1'
#
loop_
_entity.id
_entity.type
_entity.pdbx_description
1 polymer ?
#
loop_
_entity_poly.entity_id
_entity_poly.type
_entity_poly.pdbx_seq_one_letter_code
_entity_poly.pdbx_strand_id
1 'polypeptide(L)' 'MSVIEELKRPDAWDAKLRPKRLCDYIGQDEIRENLAVFLEAAKRRGEALDHVLLFG' A
#
# COMPACT_ATOMS: atom_id res chain seq x y z
N MET A 1 -14.13 16.35 21.53
CA MET A 1 -12.90 16.06 20.76
C MET A 1 -13.11 16.65 19.37
N SER A 2 -12.44 17.76 19.05
CA SER A 2 -12.73 18.59 17.88
C SER A 2 -12.14 17.97 16.61
N VAL A 3 -12.95 17.83 15.55
CA VAL A 3 -12.53 17.36 14.22
C VAL A 3 -11.39 18.22 13.64
N ILE A 4 -11.30 19.49 14.06
CA ILE A 4 -10.27 20.43 13.63
C ILE A 4 -8.88 20.08 14.23
N GLU A 5 -8.86 19.43 15.38
CA GLU A 5 -7.62 19.06 16.09
C GLU A 5 -6.97 17.82 15.49
N GLU A 6 -7.78 16.88 15.02
CA GLU A 6 -7.34 15.67 14.31
C GLU A 6 -6.66 16.01 12.98
N LEU A 7 -7.12 17.08 12.34
CA LEU A 7 -6.51 17.69 11.16
C LEU A 7 -5.28 18.56 11.47
N LYS A 8 -4.78 18.66 12.71
CA LYS A 8 -3.53 19.39 12.99
C LYS A 8 -2.33 18.45 13.18
N ARG A 9 -2.57 17.15 13.27
CA ARG A 9 -1.50 16.16 13.32
C ARG A 9 -0.94 15.94 11.92
N PRO A 10 0.36 16.23 11.67
CA PRO A 10 0.99 16.02 10.36
C PRO A 10 0.73 14.60 9.84
N ASP A 11 0.83 13.62 10.74
CA ASP A 11 0.65 12.20 10.44
C ASP A 11 -0.77 11.85 9.98
N ALA A 12 -1.79 12.57 10.48
CA ALA A 12 -3.19 12.28 10.18
C ALA A 12 -3.60 12.76 8.77
N TRP A 13 -2.99 13.83 8.27
CA TRP A 13 -3.19 14.27 6.88
C TRP A 13 -2.41 13.40 5.90
N ASP A 14 -1.15 13.12 6.22
CA ASP A 14 -0.28 12.29 5.40
C ASP A 14 -0.84 10.86 5.25
N ALA A 15 -1.46 10.32 6.32
CA ALA A 15 -2.15 9.03 6.27
C ALA A 15 -3.37 8.99 5.32
N LYS A 16 -3.95 10.15 4.96
CA LYS A 16 -5.04 10.25 3.96
C LYS A 16 -4.51 10.31 2.53
N LEU A 17 -3.28 10.78 2.33
CA LEU A 17 -2.65 10.86 1.01
C LEU A 17 -1.98 9.55 0.60
N ARG A 18 -1.56 8.72 1.57
CA ARG A 18 -0.98 7.42 1.27
C ARG A 18 -2.04 6.45 0.72
N PRO A 19 -1.83 5.87 -0.47
CA PRO A 19 -2.75 4.91 -1.06
C PRO A 19 -2.95 3.71 -0.13
N LYS A 20 -4.20 3.26 -0.01
CA LYS A 20 -4.55 2.11 0.85
C LYS A 20 -4.51 0.79 0.08
N ARG A 21 -4.67 0.84 -1.24
CA ARG A 21 -4.64 -0.33 -2.12
C ARG A 21 -3.48 -0.21 -3.08
N LEU A 22 -2.93 -1.36 -3.47
CA LEU A 22 -1.86 -1.43 -4.45
C LEU A 22 -2.26 -0.76 -5.78
N CYS A 23 -3.52 -0.88 -6.21
CA CYS A 23 -4.04 -0.24 -7.42
C CYS A 23 -4.13 1.29 -7.35
N ASP A 24 -4.20 1.86 -6.14
CA ASP A 24 -4.27 3.30 -5.93
C ASP A 24 -2.85 3.93 -5.93
N TYR A 25 -1.81 3.09 -5.94
CA TYR A 25 -0.42 3.54 -6.04
C TYR A 25 -0.15 4.09 -7.44
N ILE A 26 0.35 5.32 -7.50
CA ILE A 26 0.56 6.05 -8.76
C ILE A 26 1.99 5.83 -9.25
N GLY A 27 2.13 5.40 -10.51
CA GLY A 27 3.41 5.06 -11.13
C GLY A 27 3.90 3.66 -10.79
N GLN A 28 5.10 3.32 -11.26
CA GLN A 28 5.71 2.00 -11.09
C GLN A 28 4.81 0.85 -11.58
N ASP A 29 4.19 1.02 -12.76
CA ASP A 29 3.17 0.10 -13.28
C ASP A 29 3.67 -1.35 -13.39
N GLU A 30 4.87 -1.55 -13.93
CA GLU A 30 5.48 -2.87 -14.09
C GLU A 30 5.69 -3.58 -12.75
N ILE A 31 6.25 -2.89 -11.76
CA ILE A 31 6.48 -3.43 -10.42
C ILE A 31 5.14 -3.77 -9.75
N ARG A 32 4.16 -2.88 -9.89
CA ARG A 32 2.83 -3.03 -9.31
C ARG A 32 2.09 -4.23 -9.88
N GLU A 33 2.15 -4.43 -11.20
CA GLU A 33 1.56 -5.59 -11.88
C GLU A 33 2.22 -6.89 -11.43
N ASN A 34 3.56 -6.93 -11.39
CA ASN A 34 4.29 -8.10 -10.93
C ASN A 34 3.96 -8.45 -9.46
N LEU A 35 3.95 -7.45 -8.58
CA LEU A 35 3.60 -7.63 -7.17
C LEU A 35 2.14 -8.11 -7.01
N ALA A 36 1.21 -7.63 -7.84
CA ALA A 36 -0.18 -8.08 -7.81
C ALA A 36 -0.30 -9.59 -8.12
N VAL A 37 0.48 -10.11 -9.07
CA VAL A 37 0.52 -11.54 -9.39
C VAL A 37 1.00 -12.36 -8.20
N PHE A 38 2.10 -11.95 -7.54
CA PHE A 38 2.61 -12.67 -6.37
C PHE A 38 1.64 -12.64 -5.18
N LEU A 39 1.03 -11.49 -4.91
CA LEU A 39 0.03 -11.34 -3.85
C LEU A 39 -1.18 -12.25 -4.10
N GLU A 40 -1.66 -12.32 -5.33
CA GLU A 40 -2.77 -13.19 -5.71
C GLU A 40 -2.40 -14.68 -5.55
N ALA A 41 -1.17 -15.06 -5.94
CA ALA A 41 -0.68 -16.42 -5.76
C ALA A 41 -0.61 -16.82 -4.27
N ALA A 42 -0.03 -15.96 -3.42
CA ALA A 42 0.07 -16.18 -1.98
C ALA A 42 -1.33 -16.28 -1.33
N LYS A 43 -2.25 -15.40 -1.71
CA LYS A 43 -3.65 -15.45 -1.26
C LYS A 43 -4.33 -16.76 -1.63
N ARG A 44 -4.15 -17.26 -2.85
CA ARG A 44 -4.72 -18.54 -3.30
C ARG A 44 -4.17 -19.73 -2.54
N ARG A 45 -2.89 -19.68 -2.15
CA ARG A 45 -2.26 -20.71 -1.32
C ARG A 45 -2.64 -20.59 0.16
N GLY A 46 -3.18 -19.44 0.58
CA GLY A 46 -3.57 -19.18 1.97
C GLY A 46 -2.37 -18.99 2.91
N GLU A 47 -1.21 -18.61 2.36
CA GLU A 47 0.03 -18.42 3.10
C GLU A 47 0.52 -16.98 2.99
N ALA A 48 1.52 -16.64 3.81
CA ALA A 48 2.18 -15.35 3.72
C ALA A 48 2.90 -15.22 2.37
N LEU A 49 2.95 -14.00 1.84
CA LEU A 49 3.78 -13.68 0.69
C LEU A 49 5.24 -13.99 1.03
N ASP A 50 5.96 -14.60 0.08
CA ASP A 50 7.41 -14.81 0.19
C ASP A 50 8.17 -13.48 0.36
N HIS A 51 9.42 -13.55 0.81
CA HIS A 51 10.26 -12.38 0.97
C HIS A 51 10.49 -11.69 -0.38
N VAL A 52 10.15 -10.41 -0.47
CA VAL A 52 10.34 -9.58 -1.66
C VAL A 52 11.38 -8.50 -1.38
N LEU A 53 12.41 -8.43 -2.22
CA LEU A 53 13.37 -7.31 -2.23
C LEU A 53 12.94 -6.30 -3.30
N LEU A 54 12.63 -5.08 -2.86
CA LEU A 54 12.42 -3.95 -3.75
C LEU A 54 13.68 -3.08 -3.71
N PHE A 55 14.26 -2.80 -4.87
CA PHE A 55 15.43 -1.92 -5.00
C PHE A 55 15.26 -1.03 -6.22
N GLY A 56 15.74 0.21 -6.13
CA GLY A 56 15.59 1.26 -7.13
C GLY A 56 15.96 2.61 -6.56
#